data_AF-A0A2R4QLT4-F1
#
_entry.id   AF-A0A2R4QLT4-F1
#
_cell.length_a   1.000
_cell.length_b   1.000
_cell.length_c   1.000
_cell.angle_alpha   90.00
_cell.angle_beta   90.00
_cell.angle_gamma   90.00
#
_symmetry.space_group_name_H-M   'P 1'
#
loop_
_entity.id
_entity.type
_entity.pdbx_description
1 polymer ?
#
loop_
_entity_poly.entity_id
_entity_poly.type
_entity_poly.pdbx_seq_one_letter_code
_entity_poly.pdbx_strand_id
1 'polypeptide(L)'
;PALVEIFGDDAVLQFGGGTLGHPWGNAPGATANRVALEACVQARNEGRDLMREGGDIIREACRWSPELAVACELWKEIKFEFEAQDTI
;
A
#
# COMPACT_ATOMS: atom_id res chain seq x y z
N PRO A 1 1.07 -0.81 4.08
CA PRO A 1 1.42 -1.08 5.50
C PRO A 1 0.72 -2.30 6.09
N ALA A 2 -0.61 -2.27 6.29
CA ALA A 2 -1.33 -3.34 6.99
C ALA A 2 -1.13 -4.75 6.38
N LEU A 3 -1.11 -4.87 5.04
CA LEU A 3 -0.86 -6.16 4.37
C LEU A 3 0.52 -6.75 4.70
N VAL A 4 1.56 -5.90 4.79
CA VAL A 4 2.93 -6.33 5.14
C VAL A 4 2.99 -6.77 6.61
N GLU A 5 2.26 -6.08 7.49
CA GLU A 5 2.16 -6.46 8.91
C GLU A 5 1.44 -7.81 9.09
N ILE A 6 0.30 -8.00 8.43
CA ILE A 6 -0.54 -9.18 8.60
C ILE A 6 0.12 -10.44 8.02
N PHE A 7 0.67 -10.34 6.81
CA PHE A 7 1.12 -11.52 6.06
C PHE A 7 2.63 -11.74 6.08
N GLY A 8 3.43 -10.74 6.45
CA GLY A 8 4.90 -10.85 6.41
C GLY A 8 5.46 -10.94 4.99
N ASP A 9 6.63 -11.58 4.86
CA ASP A 9 7.41 -11.61 3.61
C ASP A 9 6.98 -12.72 2.64
N ASP A 10 6.55 -13.87 3.15
CA ASP A 10 6.20 -15.05 2.34
C ASP A 10 4.75 -14.99 1.83
N ALA A 11 4.41 -13.89 1.14
CA ALA A 11 3.09 -13.61 0.63
C ALA A 11 3.11 -12.97 -0.76
N VAL A 12 2.02 -13.15 -1.50
CA VAL A 12 1.79 -12.45 -2.78
C VAL A 12 0.68 -11.44 -2.58
N LEU A 13 1.02 -10.15 -2.69
CA LEU A 13 0.04 -9.07 -2.67
C LEU A 13 -0.39 -8.73 -4.09
N GLN A 14 -1.62 -9.09 -4.45
CA GLN A 14 -2.15 -8.91 -5.80
C GLN A 14 -2.95 -7.61 -5.94
N PHE A 15 -2.56 -6.76 -6.89
CA PHE A 15 -3.21 -5.48 -7.16
C PHE A 15 -3.77 -5.46 -8.59
N GLY A 16 -4.97 -6.02 -8.80
CA GLY A 16 -5.66 -5.98 -10.09
C GLY A 16 -6.16 -4.57 -10.43
N GLY A 17 -7.33 -4.20 -9.88
CA GLY A 17 -7.88 -2.85 -10.04
C GLY A 17 -6.93 -1.75 -9.55
N GLY A 18 -6.15 -2.03 -8.49
CA GLY A 18 -5.13 -1.11 -7.95
C GLY A 18 -3.90 -0.89 -8.84
N THR A 19 -3.76 -1.63 -9.95
CA THR A 19 -2.73 -1.35 -10.99
C THR A 19 -3.37 -0.81 -12.25
N LEU A 20 -4.36 -1.52 -12.78
CA LEU A 20 -5.00 -1.20 -14.07
C LEU A 20 -5.82 0.10 -14.00
N GLY A 21 -6.31 0.47 -12.81
CA GLY A 21 -7.06 1.70 -12.58
C GLY A 21 -6.20 2.94 -12.33
N HIS A 22 -4.86 2.82 -12.37
CA HIS A 22 -4.00 3.97 -12.15
C HIS A 22 -4.16 5.02 -13.28
N PRO A 23 -4.31 6.33 -12.98
CA PRO A 23 -4.61 7.34 -13.99
C PRO A 23 -3.58 7.48 -15.12
N TRP A 24 -2.33 7.06 -14.87
CA TRP A 24 -1.23 7.10 -15.84
C TRP A 24 -0.96 5.74 -16.50
N GLY A 25 -1.87 4.78 -16.35
CA GLY A 25 -1.78 3.45 -16.94
C GLY A 25 -1.00 2.44 -16.10
N ASN A 26 -0.87 1.23 -16.66
CA ASN A 26 -0.46 0.04 -15.94
C ASN A 26 0.95 0.10 -15.36
N ALA A 27 1.92 0.61 -16.14
CA ALA A 27 3.31 0.66 -15.68
C ALA A 27 3.48 1.61 -14.48
N PRO A 28 2.94 2.85 -14.50
CA PRO A 28 2.88 3.68 -13.29
C PRO A 28 2.14 3.05 -12.11
N GLY A 29 1.01 2.37 -12.35
CA GLY A 29 0.30 1.65 -11.29
C GLY A 29 1.15 0.55 -10.64
N ALA A 30 1.91 -0.19 -11.45
CA ALA A 30 2.84 -1.21 -10.95
C ALA A 30 3.99 -0.57 -10.15
N THR A 31 4.53 0.55 -10.63
CA THR A 31 5.55 1.34 -9.91
C THR A 31 5.02 1.82 -8.55
N ALA A 32 3.80 2.36 -8.49
CA ALA A 32 3.19 2.82 -7.24
C ALA A 32 3.09 1.68 -6.20
N ASN A 33 2.59 0.52 -6.60
CA ASN A 33 2.48 -0.66 -5.72
C ASN A 33 3.86 -1.14 -5.24
N ARG A 34 4.86 -1.15 -6.13
CA ARG A 34 6.23 -1.55 -5.81
C ARG A 34 6.88 -0.61 -4.80
N VAL A 35 6.78 0.70 -5.05
CA VAL A 35 7.34 1.73 -4.15
C VAL A 35 6.68 1.66 -2.77
N ALA A 36 5.35 1.55 -2.72
CA ALA A 36 4.63 1.43 -1.45
C ALA A 36 5.08 0.19 -0.65
N LEU A 37 5.26 -0.95 -1.32
CA LEU A 37 5.72 -2.19 -0.69
C LEU A 37 7.14 -2.03 -0.13
N GLU A 38 8.09 -1.56 -0.94
CA GLU A 38 9.49 -1.41 -0.52
C GLU A 38 9.64 -0.39 0.62
N ALA A 39 8.90 0.73 0.58
CA ALA A 39 8.88 1.70 1.68
C ALA A 39 8.35 1.08 2.99
N CYS A 40 7.30 0.25 2.93
CA CYS A 40 6.79 -0.46 4.10
C CYS A 40 7.80 -1.48 4.64
N VAL A 41 8.44 -2.26 3.76
CA VAL A 41 9.44 -3.26 4.16
C VAL A 41 10.67 -2.58 4.79
N GLN A 42 11.15 -1.50 4.19
CA GLN A 42 12.26 -0.72 4.76
C GLN A 42 11.91 -0.19 6.15
N ALA A 43 10.76 0.49 6.29
CA ALA A 43 10.33 1.04 7.57
C ALA A 43 10.21 -0.03 8.66
N ARG A 44 9.62 -1.19 8.33
CA ARG A 44 9.54 -2.34 9.24
C ARG A 44 10.93 -2.83 9.65
N ASN A 45 11.84 -2.98 8.69
CA ASN A 45 13.20 -3.45 8.95
C ASN A 45 14.04 -2.45 9.77
N GLU A 46 13.70 -1.16 9.70
CA GLU A 46 14.24 -0.09 10.55
C GLU A 46 13.58 -0.02 11.94
N GLY A 47 12.62 -0.90 12.23
CA GLY A 47 11.97 -1.04 13.53
C GLY A 47 10.76 -0.12 13.74
N ARG A 48 10.21 0.47 12.68
CA ARG A 48 8.97 1.28 12.76
C ARG A 48 7.74 0.40 12.91
N ASP A 49 6.72 0.91 13.62
CA ASP A 49 5.45 0.23 13.81
C ASP A 49 4.51 0.51 12.62
N LEU A 50 4.31 -0.48 11.75
CA LEU A 50 3.51 -0.31 10.53
C LEU A 50 2.02 -0.03 10.79
N MET A 51 1.47 -0.47 11.92
CA MET A 51 0.07 -0.27 12.26
C MET A 51 -0.20 1.14 12.74
N ARG A 52 0.78 1.75 13.41
CA ARG A 52 0.67 3.13 13.92
C ARG A 52 1.20 4.17 12.94
N GLU A 53 2.30 3.86 12.26
CA GLU A 53 3.05 4.80 11.43
C GLU A 53 2.82 4.60 9.93
N GLY A 54 2.04 3.58 9.53
CA GLY A 54 1.86 3.20 8.13
C GLY A 54 1.39 4.34 7.22
N GLY A 55 0.53 5.23 7.70
CA GLY A 55 0.08 6.41 6.95
C GLY A 55 1.22 7.38 6.66
N ASP A 56 2.11 7.61 7.62
CA ASP A 56 3.24 8.54 7.46
C ASP A 56 4.31 7.96 6.55
N ILE A 57 4.61 6.66 6.65
CA ILE A 57 5.53 5.95 5.74
C ILE A 57 5.10 6.12 4.27
N ILE A 58 3.81 5.93 3.99
CA ILE A 58 3.28 6.10 2.62
C ILE A 58 3.36 7.56 2.18
N ARG A 59 2.98 8.52 3.05
CA ARG A 59 3.07 9.96 2.72
C ARG A 59 4.51 10.41 2.47
N GLU A 60 5.48 9.88 3.22
CA GLU A 60 6.91 10.13 3.01
C GLU A 60 7.35 9.61 1.65
N ALA A 61 6.92 8.39 1.27
CA ALA A 61 7.20 7.83 -0.04
C ALA A 61 6.59 8.64 -1.20
N CYS A 62 5.36 9.15 -1.04
CA CYS A 62 4.71 10.02 -2.02
C CYS A 62 5.51 11.29 -2.35
N ARG A 63 6.39 11.76 -1.46
CA ARG A 63 7.19 12.98 -1.71
C ARG A 63 8.20 12.81 -2.83
N TRP A 64 8.63 11.58 -3.12
CA TRP A 64 9.63 11.28 -4.15
C TRP A 64 9.12 10.33 -5.23
N SER A 65 7.98 9.66 -5.04
CA SER A 65 7.33 8.86 -6.07
C SER A 65 6.03 9.52 -6.55
N PRO A 66 6.02 10.16 -7.72
CA PRO A 66 4.82 10.79 -8.25
C PRO A 66 3.72 9.76 -8.61
N GLU A 67 4.09 8.56 -9.05
CA GLU A 67 3.13 7.47 -9.30
C GLU A 67 2.40 7.07 -8.02
N LEU A 68 3.14 6.88 -6.92
CA LEU A 68 2.51 6.58 -5.63
C LEU A 68 1.64 7.74 -5.14
N ALA A 69 2.08 8.99 -5.31
CA ALA A 69 1.29 10.16 -4.91
C ALA A 69 -0.07 10.19 -5.62
N VAL A 70 -0.11 9.92 -6.92
CA VAL A 70 -1.35 9.86 -7.71
C VAL A 70 -2.24 8.69 -7.27
N ALA A 71 -1.66 7.51 -7.08
CA ALA A 71 -2.39 6.35 -6.56
C ALA A 71 -3.04 6.65 -5.19
N CYS A 72 -2.28 7.27 -4.27
CA CYS A 72 -2.77 7.63 -2.96
C CYS A 72 -3.90 8.65 -3.02
N GLU A 73 -3.81 9.68 -3.86
CA GLU A 73 -4.88 10.67 -3.99
C GLU A 73 -6.16 10.05 -4.55
N LEU A 74 -6.05 9.13 -5.52
CA LEU A 74 -7.19 8.47 -6.15
C LEU A 74 -7.96 7.57 -5.16
N TRP A 75 -7.26 6.81 -4.31
CA TRP A 75 -7.87 5.76 -3.49
C TRP A 75 -7.94 6.06 -1.98
N LYS A 76 -7.54 7.26 -1.52
CA LYS A 76 -7.45 7.59 -0.08
C LYS A 76 -8.72 7.37 0.74
N GLU A 77 -9.90 7.55 0.14
CA GLU A 77 -11.19 7.39 0.82
C GLU A 77 -11.77 5.98 0.70
N ILE A 78 -11.15 5.09 -0.08
CA ILE A 78 -11.69 3.75 -0.33
C ILE A 78 -11.34 2.83 0.84
N LYS A 79 -12.38 2.36 1.54
CA LYS A 79 -12.30 1.39 2.63
C LYS A 79 -13.41 0.37 2.50
N PHE A 80 -13.17 -0.82 3.05
CA PHE A 80 -14.15 -1.90 3.10
C PHE A 80 -14.38 -2.27 4.57
N GLU A 81 -15.48 -1.80 5.14
CA GLU A 81 -15.83 -1.98 6.55
C GLU A 81 -17.19 -2.70 6.62
N PHE A 82 -17.15 -4.01 6.83
CA PHE A 82 -18.33 -4.88 6.90
C PHE A 82 -18.15 -5.94 7.99
N GLU A 83 -19.25 -6.44 8.53
CA GLU A 83 -19.21 -7.55 9.48
C GLU A 83 -18.78 -8.85 8.77
N ALA A 84 -17.82 -9.57 9.36
CA ALA A 84 -17.42 -10.89 8.88
C ALA A 84 -18.51 -11.91 9.23
N GLN A 85 -18.97 -12.68 8.24
CA GLN A 85 -19.97 -13.73 8.48
C GLN A 85 -19.38 -14.98 9.14
N ASP A 86 -18.15 -15.34 8.79
CA ASP A 86 -17.44 -16.47 9.36
C ASP A 86 -16.47 -15.98 10.45
N THR A 87 -16.74 -16.37 11.69
CA THR A 87 -15.97 -16.01 12.89
C THR A 87 -15.63 -17.26 13.70
N ILE A 88 -14.62 -17.18 14.58
CA ILE A 88 -14.15 -18.29 15.45
C ILE A 88 -15.29 -18.93 16.24
#